data_AF-A0A661Y972-F1
#
_entry.id   AF-A0A661Y972-F1
#
_cell.length_a   1.000
_cell.length_b   1.000
_cell.length_c   1.000
_cell.angle_alpha   90.00
_cell.angle_beta   90.00
_cell.angle_gamma   90.00
#
_symmetry.space_group_name_H-M   'P 1'
#
loop_
_entity.id
_entity.type
_entity.pdbx_description
1 polymer ?
#
loop_
_entity_poly.entity_id
_entity_poly.type
_entity_poly.pdbx_seq_one_letter_code
_entity_poly.pdbx_strand_id
1 'polypeptide(L)'
;LVDEDTRAFNRIMEGFGMPKGSDAEKAARHEAIQEASKYAMQIPFRVMERCLESMAVMKAMAETGIEASVSDAGVGGLCARTAVMGAYLNVKINADGVDDKAFVNDLLSRGAEIEEKALEQEKEILEIVNAKIK
;
A
#
# COMPACT_ATOMS: atom_id res chain seq x y z
N LEU A 1 -7.89 5.48 -4.25
CA LEU A 1 -6.71 4.63 -4.49
C LEU A 1 -7.01 3.52 -5.49
N VAL A 2 -8.19 2.90 -5.46
CA VAL A 2 -8.64 1.95 -6.51
C VAL A 2 -8.53 2.54 -7.92
N ASP A 3 -9.17 3.69 -8.18
CA ASP A 3 -9.08 4.31 -9.52
C ASP A 3 -7.67 4.77 -9.88
N GLU A 4 -6.84 5.09 -8.88
CA GLU A 4 -5.44 5.47 -9.11
C GLU A 4 -4.59 4.29 -9.56
N ASP A 5 -4.90 3.08 -9.08
CA ASP A 5 -4.23 1.86 -9.51
C ASP A 5 -4.51 1.56 -10.98
N THR A 6 -5.79 1.71 -11.39
CA THR A 6 -6.17 1.62 -12.81
C THR A 6 -5.48 2.70 -13.65
N ARG A 7 -5.41 3.94 -13.17
CA ARG A 7 -4.68 5.02 -13.86
C ARG A 7 -3.19 4.72 -13.98
N ALA A 8 -2.57 4.16 -12.94
CA ALA A 8 -1.16 3.81 -12.97
C ALA A 8 -0.88 2.69 -13.97
N PHE A 9 -1.72 1.66 -14.01
CA PHE A 9 -1.63 0.59 -15.01
C PHE A 9 -1.76 1.12 -16.44
N ASN A 10 -2.74 2.00 -16.68
CA ASN A 10 -2.95 2.60 -18.01
C ASN A 10 -1.72 3.40 -18.47
N ARG A 11 -1.07 4.15 -17.57
CA ARG A 11 0.16 4.88 -17.90
C ARG A 11 1.31 3.95 -18.32
N ILE A 12 1.44 2.79 -17.67
CA ILE A 12 2.42 1.77 -18.08
C ILE A 12 2.12 1.29 -19.49
N MET A 13 0.85 1.00 -19.80
CA MET A 13 0.42 0.55 -21.12
C MET A 13 0.63 1.62 -22.21
N GLU A 14 0.34 2.89 -21.90
CA GLU A 14 0.62 4.03 -22.77
C GLU A 14 2.12 4.15 -23.08
N GLY A 15 2.98 4.05 -22.06
CA GLY A 15 4.43 4.02 -22.22
C GLY A 15 4.89 2.87 -23.12
N PHE A 16 4.32 1.67 -22.95
CA PHE A 16 4.65 0.54 -23.83
C PHE A 16 4.25 0.76 -25.30
N GLY A 17 3.18 1.53 -25.54
CA GLY A 17 2.66 1.87 -26.86
C GLY A 17 3.42 2.99 -27.60
N MET A 18 4.36 3.68 -26.93
CA MET A 18 5.14 4.75 -27.55
C MET A 18 6.05 4.25 -28.70
N PRO A 19 6.38 5.10 -29.69
CA PRO A 19 7.32 4.79 -30.75
C PRO A 19 8.71 4.35 -30.24
N LYS A 20 9.46 3.63 -31.08
CA LYS A 20 10.78 3.06 -30.74
C LYS A 20 11.71 2.90 -31.94
N GLY A 21 11.49 3.67 -33.00
CA GLY A 21 12.22 3.58 -34.27
C GLY A 21 13.57 4.30 -34.25
N SER A 22 13.67 5.40 -33.50
CA SER A 22 14.91 6.15 -33.29
C SER A 22 15.42 6.03 -31.86
N ASP A 23 16.68 6.40 -31.63
CA ASP A 23 17.26 6.36 -30.28
C ASP A 23 16.63 7.41 -29.34
N ALA A 24 16.22 8.57 -29.89
CA ALA A 24 15.45 9.56 -29.14
C ALA A 24 14.07 9.01 -28.71
N GLU A 25 13.38 8.30 -29.60
CA GLU A 25 12.10 7.66 -29.27
C GLU A 25 12.26 6.56 -28.23
N LYS A 26 13.30 5.72 -28.34
CA LYS A 26 13.59 4.68 -27.34
C LYS A 26 13.87 5.28 -25.97
N ALA A 27 14.63 6.37 -25.90
CA ALA A 27 14.93 7.06 -24.65
C ALA A 27 13.65 7.63 -24.01
N ALA A 28 12.84 8.37 -24.78
CA ALA A 28 11.58 8.92 -24.29
C ALA A 28 10.59 7.83 -23.85
N ARG A 29 10.50 6.74 -24.61
CA ARG A 29 9.70 5.57 -24.25
C ARG A 29 10.16 4.93 -22.94
N HIS A 30 11.47 4.77 -22.77
CA HIS A 30 12.04 4.18 -21.57
C HIS A 30 11.75 5.05 -20.34
N GLU A 31 11.98 6.36 -20.45
CA GLU A 31 11.67 7.33 -19.39
C GLU A 31 10.19 7.30 -18.99
N ALA A 32 9.28 7.30 -19.97
CA ALA A 32 7.84 7.22 -19.71
C ALA A 32 7.44 5.94 -18.97
N ILE A 33 8.02 4.79 -19.34
CA ILE A 33 7.79 3.52 -18.65
C ILE A 33 8.35 3.58 -17.23
N GLN A 34 9.55 4.13 -17.02
CA GLN A 34 10.16 4.23 -15.68
C GLN A 34 9.34 5.11 -14.73
N GLU A 35 8.87 6.26 -15.20
CA GLU A 35 8.01 7.14 -14.40
C GLU A 35 6.64 6.50 -14.11
N ALA A 36 6.07 5.80 -15.08
CA ALA A 36 4.83 5.05 -14.88
C ALA A 36 5.01 3.89 -13.87
N SER A 37 6.11 3.15 -13.94
CA SER A 37 6.45 2.07 -12.99
C SER A 37 6.65 2.60 -11.57
N LYS A 38 7.38 3.72 -11.40
CA LYS A 38 7.54 4.39 -10.10
C LYS A 38 6.18 4.79 -9.53
N TYR A 39 5.32 5.40 -10.36
CA TYR A 39 3.98 5.78 -9.95
C TYR A 39 3.13 4.57 -9.53
N ALA A 40 3.17 3.48 -10.31
CA ALA A 40 2.47 2.24 -10.00
C ALA A 40 2.96 1.57 -8.73
N MET A 41 4.25 1.67 -8.39
CA MET A 41 4.79 1.20 -7.12
C MET A 41 4.32 2.06 -5.93
N GLN A 42 4.15 3.37 -6.13
CA GLN A 42 3.69 4.29 -5.08
C GLN A 42 2.21 4.16 -4.73
N ILE A 43 1.35 3.73 -5.65
CA ILE A 43 -0.10 3.55 -5.36
C ILE A 43 -0.34 2.59 -4.20
N PRO A 44 0.11 1.32 -4.26
CA PRO A 44 -0.08 0.39 -3.16
C PRO A 44 0.68 0.82 -1.90
N PHE A 45 1.84 1.47 -2.03
CA PHE A 45 2.52 2.04 -0.85
C PHE A 45 1.62 3.05 -0.11
N ARG A 46 0.94 3.95 -0.83
CA ARG A 46 -0.05 4.86 -0.23
C ARG A 46 -1.25 4.12 0.38
N VAL A 47 -1.65 2.96 -0.17
CA VAL A 47 -2.68 2.11 0.47
C VAL A 47 -2.18 1.63 1.83
N MET A 48 -0.93 1.16 1.92
CA MET A 48 -0.32 0.74 3.19
C MET A 48 -0.36 1.86 4.23
N GLU A 49 0.06 3.07 3.86
CA GLU A 49 0.05 4.25 4.75
C GLU A 49 -1.35 4.54 5.29
N ARG A 50 -2.36 4.60 4.39
CA ARG A 50 -3.75 4.90 4.80
C ARG A 50 -4.39 3.80 5.63
N CYS A 51 -4.08 2.54 5.35
CA CYS A 51 -4.57 1.43 6.14
C CYS A 51 -3.97 1.46 7.55
N LEU A 52 -2.66 1.69 7.69
CA LEU A 52 -2.04 1.85 9.00
C LEU A 52 -2.60 3.05 9.77
N GLU A 53 -2.75 4.21 9.12
CA GLU A 53 -3.36 5.40 9.74
C GLU A 53 -4.78 5.10 10.26
N SER A 54 -5.57 4.30 9.52
CA SER A 54 -6.94 3.95 9.91
C SER A 54 -7.01 3.11 11.19
N MET A 55 -5.94 2.35 11.51
CA MET A 55 -5.91 1.47 12.69
C MET A 55 -5.88 2.28 13.99
N ALA A 56 -5.37 3.51 13.98
CA ALA A 56 -5.46 4.41 15.13
C ALA A 56 -6.93 4.72 15.51
N VAL A 57 -7.81 4.87 14.52
CA VAL A 57 -9.24 5.11 14.74
C VAL A 57 -9.90 3.85 15.30
N MET A 58 -9.55 2.67 14.77
CA MET A 58 -10.06 1.38 15.25
C MET A 58 -9.62 1.10 16.69
N LYS A 59 -8.37 1.43 17.04
CA LYS A 59 -7.88 1.35 18.42
C LYS A 59 -8.66 2.27 19.36
N ALA A 60 -8.83 3.54 19.00
CA ALA A 60 -9.60 4.49 19.80
C ALA A 60 -11.06 4.02 20.00
N MET A 61 -11.66 3.44 18.96
CA MET A 61 -12.98 2.84 18.99
C MET A 61 -13.04 1.61 19.91
N ALA A 62 -12.02 0.75 19.90
CA ALA A 62 -11.92 -0.38 20.83
C ALA A 62 -11.74 0.07 22.28
N GLU A 63 -10.96 1.12 22.54
CA GLU A 63 -10.67 1.63 23.89
C GLU A 63 -11.85 2.38 24.52
N THR A 64 -12.41 3.35 23.79
CA THR A 64 -13.33 4.37 24.32
C THR A 64 -14.63 4.51 23.55
N GLY A 65 -14.81 3.75 22.47
CA GLY A 65 -16.04 3.75 21.68
C GLY A 65 -17.22 3.08 22.39
N ILE A 66 -18.33 2.98 21.67
CA ILE A 66 -19.55 2.34 22.18
C ILE A 66 -19.32 0.83 22.27
N GLU A 67 -19.62 0.24 23.43
CA GLU A 67 -19.39 -1.18 23.72
C GLU A 67 -20.01 -2.11 22.66
N ALA A 68 -21.21 -1.79 22.17
CA ALA A 68 -21.89 -2.53 21.12
C ALA A 68 -21.15 -2.61 19.77
N SER A 69 -20.14 -1.76 19.57
CA SER A 69 -19.34 -1.70 18.34
C SER A 69 -17.91 -2.25 18.50
N VAL A 70 -17.58 -2.82 19.66
CA VAL A 70 -16.22 -3.31 19.93
C VAL A 70 -15.78 -4.40 18.95
N SER A 71 -16.70 -5.26 18.50
CA SER A 71 -16.42 -6.26 17.47
C SER A 71 -16.06 -5.63 16.12
N ASP A 72 -16.70 -4.51 15.77
CA ASP A 72 -16.46 -3.80 14.50
C ASP A 72 -15.05 -3.20 14.48
N ALA A 73 -14.55 -2.75 15.63
CA ALA A 73 -13.16 -2.29 15.77
C ALA A 73 -12.16 -3.42 15.50
N GLY A 74 -12.43 -4.63 16.03
CA GLY A 74 -11.62 -5.82 15.78
C GLY A 74 -11.63 -6.24 14.31
N VAL A 75 -12.81 -6.28 13.69
CA VAL A 75 -12.95 -6.56 12.25
C VAL A 75 -12.21 -5.51 11.43
N GLY A 76 -12.34 -4.23 11.78
CA GLY A 76 -11.61 -3.14 11.15
C GLY A 76 -10.10 -3.36 11.20
N GLY A 77 -9.55 -3.67 12.37
CA GLY A 77 -8.11 -3.92 12.56
C GLY A 77 -7.60 -5.08 11.69
N LEU A 78 -8.33 -6.19 11.66
CA LEU A 78 -8.03 -7.35 10.81
C LEU A 78 -8.02 -7.00 9.32
N CYS A 79 -9.03 -6.26 8.86
CA CYS A 79 -9.14 -5.81 7.47
C CYS A 79 -8.00 -4.84 7.11
N ALA A 80 -7.70 -3.86 7.96
CA ALA A 80 -6.63 -2.89 7.73
C ALA A 80 -5.26 -3.57 7.64
N ARG A 81 -4.93 -4.46 8.58
CA ARG A 81 -3.70 -5.25 8.55
C ARG A 81 -3.58 -6.07 7.26
N THR A 82 -4.66 -6.74 6.86
CA THR A 82 -4.68 -7.54 5.63
C THR A 82 -4.50 -6.67 4.39
N ALA A 83 -5.08 -5.47 4.37
CA ALA A 83 -4.90 -4.51 3.29
C ALA A 83 -3.46 -3.98 3.20
N VAL A 84 -2.79 -3.72 4.34
CA VAL A 84 -1.36 -3.37 4.37
C VAL A 84 -0.51 -4.48 3.74
N MET A 85 -0.68 -5.72 4.20
CA MET A 85 0.09 -6.86 3.68
C MET A 85 -0.16 -7.08 2.19
N GLY A 86 -1.43 -7.06 1.77
CA GLY A 86 -1.81 -7.23 0.37
C GLY A 86 -1.26 -6.12 -0.52
N ALA A 87 -1.32 -4.87 -0.08
CA ALA A 87 -0.72 -3.76 -0.80
C ALA A 87 0.82 -3.89 -0.86
N TYR A 88 1.48 -4.37 0.20
CA TYR A 88 2.92 -4.56 0.18
C TYR A 88 3.38 -5.59 -0.86
N LEU A 89 2.60 -6.65 -1.08
CA LEU A 89 2.85 -7.59 -2.18
C LEU A 89 2.84 -6.87 -3.55
N ASN A 90 1.93 -5.93 -3.74
CA ASN A 90 1.86 -5.13 -4.97
C ASN A 90 3.01 -4.12 -5.07
N VAL A 91 3.51 -3.57 -3.95
CA VAL A 91 4.75 -2.76 -3.96
C VAL A 91 5.93 -3.62 -4.43
N LYS A 92 6.06 -4.85 -3.88
CA LYS A 92 7.16 -5.78 -4.21
C LYS A 92 7.14 -6.19 -5.68
N ILE A 93 5.99 -6.53 -6.25
CA ILE A 93 5.91 -6.94 -7.66
C ILE A 93 6.22 -5.77 -8.61
N ASN A 94 5.82 -4.54 -8.26
CA ASN A 94 6.08 -3.36 -9.09
C ASN A 94 7.55 -2.88 -9.00
N ALA A 95 8.29 -3.29 -7.96
CA ALA A 95 9.71 -2.96 -7.81
C ALA A 95 10.58 -3.48 -8.97
N ASP A 96 10.21 -4.62 -9.58
CA ASP A 96 10.93 -5.22 -10.69
C ASP A 96 10.91 -4.34 -11.96
N GLY A 97 9.89 -3.49 -12.08
CA GLY A 97 9.71 -2.57 -13.20
C GLY A 97 10.45 -1.23 -13.08
N VAL A 98 11.23 -1.03 -12.00
CA VAL A 98 11.91 0.24 -11.69
C VAL A 98 13.42 0.07 -11.64
N ASP A 99 14.12 0.89 -12.41
CA ASP A 99 15.59 0.84 -12.53
C ASP A 99 16.29 1.58 -11.38
N ASP A 100 15.64 2.61 -10.84
CA ASP A 100 16.12 3.41 -9.72
C ASP A 100 16.14 2.59 -8.41
N LYS A 101 17.25 1.91 -8.16
CA LYS A 101 17.39 1.01 -6.99
C LYS A 101 17.42 1.74 -5.66
N ALA A 102 17.85 3.00 -5.62
CA ALA A 102 17.79 3.79 -4.41
C ALA A 102 16.32 4.05 -4.01
N PHE A 103 15.50 4.47 -4.98
CA PHE A 103 14.06 4.63 -4.78
C PHE A 103 13.37 3.33 -4.37
N VAL A 104 13.66 2.22 -5.06
CA VAL A 104 13.07 0.92 -4.75
C VAL A 104 13.40 0.48 -3.33
N ASN A 105 14.67 0.57 -2.93
CA ASN A 105 15.10 0.14 -1.61
C ASN A 105 14.50 0.99 -0.48
N ASP A 106 14.39 2.31 -0.66
CA ASP A 106 13.71 3.20 0.30
C ASP A 106 12.26 2.77 0.52
N LEU A 107 11.51 2.60 -0.58
CA LEU A 107 10.09 2.29 -0.52
C LEU A 107 9.82 0.90 0.05
N LEU A 108 10.66 -0.09 -0.27
CA LEU A 108 10.58 -1.43 0.31
C LEU A 108 10.90 -1.42 1.81
N SER A 109 11.94 -0.71 2.24
CA SER A 109 12.28 -0.59 3.66
C SER A 109 11.14 0.02 4.46
N ARG A 110 10.61 1.16 4.00
CA ARG A 110 9.46 1.81 4.63
C ARG A 110 8.20 0.95 4.58
N GLY A 111 8.01 0.18 3.51
CA GLY A 111 6.91 -0.78 3.39
C GLY A 111 6.99 -1.88 4.44
N ALA A 112 8.18 -2.43 4.68
CA ALA A 112 8.41 -3.42 5.74
C ALA A 112 8.10 -2.84 7.14
N GLU A 113 8.52 -1.60 7.42
CA GLU A 113 8.21 -0.93 8.68
C GLU A 113 6.70 -0.73 8.87
N ILE A 114 5.96 -0.41 7.81
CA ILE A 114 4.50 -0.26 7.87
C ILE A 114 3.82 -1.61 8.11
N GLU A 115 4.29 -2.69 7.46
CA GLU A 115 3.79 -4.06 7.68
C GLU A 115 3.98 -4.49 9.14
N GLU A 116 5.17 -4.27 9.71
CA GLU A 116 5.46 -4.58 11.11
C GLU A 116 4.55 -3.81 12.08
N LYS A 117 4.42 -2.48 11.88
CA LYS A 117 3.53 -1.64 12.70
C LYS A 117 2.07 -2.07 12.60
N ALA A 118 1.62 -2.49 11.42
CA ALA A 118 0.24 -2.95 11.24
C ALA A 118 0.00 -4.28 11.98
N LEU A 119 0.98 -5.19 12.01
CA LEU A 119 0.90 -6.43 12.80
C LEU A 119 0.82 -6.13 14.31
N GLU A 120 1.65 -5.21 14.79
CA GLU A 120 1.65 -4.81 16.20
C GLU A 120 0.33 -4.15 16.60
N GLN A 121 -0.14 -3.17 15.82
CA GLN A 121 -1.39 -2.47 16.12
C GLN A 121 -2.62 -3.38 16.04
N GLU A 122 -2.66 -4.34 15.11
CA GLU A 122 -3.76 -5.29 15.02
C GLU A 122 -3.82 -6.16 16.28
N LYS A 123 -2.67 -6.64 16.74
CA LYS A 123 -2.57 -7.41 17.99
C LYS A 123 -3.10 -6.61 19.17
N GLU A 124 -2.67 -5.36 19.34
CA GLU A 124 -3.16 -4.49 20.42
C GLU A 124 -4.67 -4.28 20.36
N ILE A 125 -5.22 -4.01 19.16
CA ILE A 125 -6.66 -3.84 18.95
C ILE A 125 -7.40 -5.11 19.37
N LEU A 126 -6.94 -6.29 18.94
CA LEU A 126 -7.59 -7.55 19.28
C LEU A 126 -7.47 -7.90 20.76
N GLU A 127 -6.38 -7.57 21.44
CA GLU A 127 -6.25 -7.75 22.88
C GLU A 127 -7.31 -6.94 23.64
N ILE A 128 -7.52 -5.67 23.26
CA ILE A 128 -8.56 -4.81 23.84
C ILE A 128 -9.96 -5.36 23.55
N VAL A 129 -10.21 -5.78 22.31
CA VAL A 129 -11.51 -6.31 21.88
C VAL A 129 -11.83 -7.60 22.62
N ASN A 130 -10.90 -8.55 22.69
CA ASN A 130 -11.11 -9.84 23.37
C ASN A 130 -11.26 -9.70 24.88
N ALA A 131 -10.67 -8.67 25.49
CA ALA A 131 -10.90 -8.38 26.91
C ALA A 131 -12.33 -7.87 27.20
N LYS A 132 -13.03 -7.35 26.18
CA LYS A 132 -14.38 -6.77 26.29
C LYS A 132 -15.49 -7.71 25.80
N ILE A 133 -15.19 -8.66 24.92
CA ILE A 133 -16.13 -9.67 24.44
C ILE A 133 -16.15 -10.85 25.43
N LYS A 134 -17.35 -11.31 25.83
CA LYS A 134 -17.58 -12.42 26.78
C LYS A 134 -17.99 -13.70 26.06
#